data_AF-A0AAU9Y2Q9-F1
#
_entry.id   AF-A0AAU9Y2Q9-F1
#
_cell.length_a   1.000
_cell.length_b   1.000
_cell.length_c   1.000
_cell.angle_alpha   90.00
_cell.angle_beta   90.00
_cell.angle_gamma   90.00
#
_symmetry.space_group_name_H-M   'P 1'
#
loop_
_entity.id
_entity.type
_entity.pdbx_description
1 polymer ?
#
loop_
_entity_poly.entity_id
_entity_poly.type
_entity_poly.pdbx_seq_one_letter_code
_entity_poly.pdbx_strand_id
1 'polypeptide(L)'
;MNDEPVAEGAGPGFPPNESCPDTRVRKLTEKGQEEKLRRLKNDQTAKTTAVTKQRNALTNLMEDENNLHLVKSEVIVLNTLFKEYQEARDLYYCQLTSEQDQDRELDRYESKEKSFLEFRKQVMEWMNVAERRLTEELDLLSEVKSASSKSSRVSTRSKKSSASSTPSARAKEKLKLAELQAEKQMLERKQALRAADEALKLETEIAKAQARERVYADLEND
;
A
#
# COMPACT_ATOMS: atom_id res chain seq x y z
N MET A 1 18.50 93.23 12.83
CA MET A 1 18.92 94.02 11.66
C MET A 1 19.32 92.98 10.62
N ASN A 2 18.37 92.30 9.99
CA ASN A 2 17.53 92.73 8.85
C ASN A 2 18.42 93.30 7.73
N ASP A 3 18.54 92.59 6.60
CA ASP A 3 17.67 92.83 5.44
C ASP A 3 17.82 91.72 4.37
N GLU A 4 16.67 91.39 3.77
CA GLU A 4 16.39 90.50 2.61
C GLU A 4 16.58 91.32 1.29
N PRO A 5 16.10 91.00 0.04
CA PRO A 5 15.30 89.85 -0.48
C PRO A 5 15.63 89.39 -1.95
N VAL A 6 14.72 88.57 -2.51
CA VAL A 6 14.26 88.43 -3.94
C VAL A 6 14.89 87.28 -4.76
N ALA A 7 14.18 86.39 -5.49
CA ALA A 7 12.75 86.08 -5.64
C ALA A 7 12.56 84.74 -6.43
N GLU A 8 11.35 84.20 -6.29
CA GLU A 8 10.51 83.46 -7.26
C GLU A 8 11.02 82.23 -8.03
N GLY A 9 10.32 81.13 -7.78
CA GLY A 9 10.21 79.98 -8.68
C GLY A 9 9.10 79.05 -8.19
N ALA A 10 7.85 79.36 -8.53
CA ALA A 10 6.68 78.55 -8.22
C ALA A 10 6.58 77.32 -9.15
N GLY A 11 6.38 76.14 -8.58
CA GLY A 11 6.01 74.90 -9.29
C GLY A 11 5.71 73.76 -8.31
N PRO A 12 4.54 73.10 -8.36
CA PRO A 12 3.91 72.47 -7.18
C PRO A 12 4.18 70.95 -7.05
N GLY A 13 4.18 70.43 -5.82
CA GLY A 13 4.03 68.98 -5.57
C GLY A 13 4.56 68.46 -4.21
N PHE A 14 3.77 68.59 -3.15
CA PHE A 14 3.85 67.76 -1.92
C PHE A 14 3.52 66.27 -2.24
N PRO A 15 3.76 65.30 -1.32
CA PRO A 15 4.96 64.94 -0.56
C PRO A 15 5.37 63.46 -0.84
N PRO A 16 6.50 62.94 -0.31
CA PRO A 16 6.79 61.51 -0.36
C PRO A 16 5.89 60.78 0.64
N ASN A 17 4.87 60.06 0.17
CA ASN A 17 4.12 59.15 1.04
C ASN A 17 3.64 57.92 0.27
N GLU A 18 4.54 56.97 0.08
CA GLU A 18 4.15 55.56 0.05
C GLU A 18 4.73 54.90 1.30
N SER A 19 4.13 55.24 2.45
CA SER A 19 3.99 54.30 3.54
C SER A 19 3.37 53.02 2.96
N CYS A 20 4.22 52.03 2.63
CA CYS A 20 3.79 50.67 2.40
C CYS A 20 2.77 50.29 3.47
N PRO A 21 1.61 49.68 3.11
CA PRO A 21 0.63 49.30 4.10
C PRO A 21 1.33 48.37 5.09
N ASP A 22 1.46 48.84 6.34
CA ASP A 22 1.78 48.02 7.49
C ASP A 22 0.75 46.90 7.51
N THR A 23 1.10 45.76 6.91
CA THR A 23 0.33 44.55 7.00
C THR A 23 0.35 44.16 8.46
N ARG A 24 -0.66 44.65 9.19
CA ARG A 24 -0.90 44.38 10.60
C ARG A 24 -0.78 42.87 10.82
N VAL A 25 0.36 42.44 11.32
CA VAL A 25 0.60 41.05 11.70
C VAL A 25 -0.29 40.79 12.91
N ARG A 26 -1.47 40.20 12.68
CA ARG A 26 -2.39 39.82 13.75
C ARG A 26 -1.73 38.71 14.57
N LYS A 27 -1.12 39.08 15.69
CA LYS A 27 -0.64 38.13 16.69
C LYS A 27 -1.87 37.42 17.30
N LEU A 28 -1.83 36.11 17.31
CA LEU A 28 -2.90 35.29 17.89
C LEU A 28 -3.02 35.61 19.38
N THR A 29 -4.25 35.75 19.88
CA THR A 29 -4.51 35.96 21.31
C THR A 29 -4.10 34.71 22.11
N GLU A 30 -3.83 34.86 23.41
CA GLU A 30 -3.52 33.74 24.30
C GLU A 30 -4.56 32.61 24.19
N LYS A 31 -5.85 32.94 24.29
CA LYS A 31 -6.96 31.99 24.05
C LYS A 31 -6.92 31.35 22.65
N GLY A 32 -6.47 32.08 21.64
CA GLY A 32 -6.31 31.55 20.29
C GLY A 32 -5.14 30.56 20.20
N GLN A 33 -4.05 30.81 20.92
CA GLN A 33 -2.90 29.90 21.00
C GLN A 33 -3.27 28.61 21.75
N GLU A 34 -4.00 28.73 22.86
CA GLU A 34 -4.54 27.58 23.60
C GLU A 34 -5.46 26.72 22.72
N GLU A 35 -6.40 27.34 21.99
CA GLU A 35 -7.30 26.61 21.09
C GLU A 35 -6.53 25.91 19.95
N LYS A 36 -5.50 26.57 19.39
CA LYS A 36 -4.63 25.96 18.38
C LYS A 36 -3.90 24.74 18.94
N LEU A 37 -3.32 24.85 20.14
CA LEU A 37 -2.65 23.75 20.81
C LEU A 37 -3.61 22.59 21.09
N ARG A 38 -4.83 22.89 21.55
CA ARG A 38 -5.89 21.89 21.76
C ARG A 38 -6.23 21.14 20.48
N ARG A 39 -6.35 21.84 19.35
CA ARG A 39 -6.61 21.22 18.04
C ARG A 39 -5.49 20.27 17.61
N LEU A 40 -4.23 20.70 17.77
CA LEU A 40 -3.07 19.85 17.43
C LEU A 40 -3.01 18.59 18.29
N LYS A 41 -3.28 18.71 19.59
CA LYS A 41 -3.36 17.56 20.50
C LYS A 41 -4.49 16.60 20.09
N ASN A 42 -5.66 17.14 19.74
CA ASN A 42 -6.80 16.33 19.30
C ASN A 42 -6.48 15.61 17.98
N ASP A 43 -5.81 16.27 17.04
CA ASP A 43 -5.38 15.67 15.78
C ASP A 43 -4.38 14.53 16.03
N GLN A 44 -3.34 14.77 16.82
CA GLN A 44 -2.39 13.74 17.24
C GLN A 44 -3.10 12.53 17.88
N THR A 45 -4.09 12.77 18.75
CA THR A 45 -4.89 11.72 19.39
C THR A 45 -5.72 10.93 18.37
N ALA A 46 -6.29 11.61 17.38
CA ALA A 46 -7.03 10.96 16.30
C ALA A 46 -6.12 10.07 15.44
N LYS A 47 -4.93 10.57 15.05
CA LYS A 47 -3.93 9.78 14.32
C LYS A 47 -3.44 8.58 15.13
N THR A 48 -3.19 8.75 16.43
CA THR A 48 -2.84 7.65 17.35
C THR A 48 -3.93 6.57 17.37
N THR A 49 -5.19 6.98 17.36
CA THR A 49 -6.34 6.07 17.33
C THR A 49 -6.41 5.31 16.00
N ALA A 50 -6.16 6.00 14.88
CA ALA A 50 -6.11 5.37 13.56
C ALA A 50 -5.02 4.30 13.47
N VAL A 51 -3.79 4.60 13.93
CA VAL A 51 -2.69 3.61 14.01
C VAL A 51 -3.09 2.41 14.85
N THR A 52 -3.73 2.64 16.00
CA THR A 52 -4.14 1.55 16.91
C THR A 52 -5.21 0.66 16.28
N LYS A 53 -6.21 1.25 15.62
CA LYS A 53 -7.25 0.50 14.87
C LYS A 53 -6.62 -0.34 13.76
N GLN A 54 -5.70 0.25 13.01
CA GLN A 54 -5.00 -0.43 11.92
C GLN A 54 -4.15 -1.59 12.43
N ARG A 55 -3.45 -1.40 13.56
CA ARG A 55 -2.69 -2.46 14.22
C ARG A 55 -3.56 -3.66 14.54
N ASN A 56 -4.73 -3.42 15.13
CA ASN A 56 -5.68 -4.48 15.49
C ASN A 56 -6.25 -5.17 14.23
N ALA A 57 -6.55 -4.43 13.17
CA ALA A 57 -6.99 -5.00 11.90
C ALA A 57 -5.93 -5.95 11.31
N LEU A 58 -4.66 -5.54 11.32
CA LEU A 58 -3.54 -6.38 10.91
C LEU A 58 -3.40 -7.64 11.79
N THR A 59 -3.53 -7.50 13.11
CA THR A 59 -3.51 -8.66 14.02
C THR A 59 -4.57 -9.70 13.64
N ASN A 60 -5.79 -9.26 13.33
CA ASN A 60 -6.86 -10.16 12.91
C ASN A 60 -6.58 -10.79 11.54
N LEU A 61 -6.04 -10.04 10.58
CA LEU A 61 -5.70 -10.58 9.27
C LEU A 61 -4.62 -11.66 9.35
N MET A 62 -3.66 -11.51 10.27
CA MET A 62 -2.58 -12.46 10.49
C MET A 62 -3.02 -13.79 11.13
N GLU A 63 -4.30 -13.95 11.48
CA GLU A 63 -4.84 -15.23 11.97
C GLU A 63 -4.94 -16.29 10.86
N ASP A 64 -4.99 -15.88 9.59
CA ASP A 64 -5.10 -16.76 8.44
C ASP A 64 -4.02 -16.43 7.39
N GLU A 65 -3.21 -17.43 7.03
CA GLU A 65 -2.13 -17.30 6.05
C GLU A 65 -2.64 -16.99 4.64
N ASN A 66 -3.89 -17.33 4.32
CA ASN A 66 -4.51 -16.97 3.04
C ASN A 66 -4.66 -15.43 2.88
N ASN A 67 -4.65 -14.69 3.99
CA ASN A 67 -4.71 -13.24 3.99
C ASN A 67 -3.36 -12.57 3.72
N LEU A 68 -2.29 -13.31 3.39
CA LEU A 68 -0.95 -12.75 3.17
C LEU A 68 -0.94 -11.52 2.24
N HIS A 69 -1.72 -11.57 1.15
CA HIS A 69 -1.81 -10.46 0.22
C HIS A 69 -2.47 -9.21 0.83
N LEU A 70 -3.48 -9.39 1.70
CA LEU A 70 -4.13 -8.30 2.45
C LEU A 70 -3.18 -7.75 3.51
N VAL A 71 -2.49 -8.61 4.25
CA VAL A 71 -1.49 -8.18 5.25
C VAL A 71 -0.41 -7.31 4.58
N LYS A 72 0.08 -7.71 3.40
CA LYS A 72 1.03 -6.91 2.61
C LYS A 72 0.51 -5.51 2.28
N SER A 73 -0.73 -5.38 1.82
CA SER A 73 -1.32 -4.06 1.52
C SER A 73 -1.57 -3.25 2.79
N GLU A 74 -2.08 -3.87 3.85
CA GLU A 74 -2.44 -3.19 5.09
C GLU A 74 -1.23 -2.73 5.91
N VAL A 75 -0.05 -3.39 5.76
CA VAL A 75 1.22 -2.91 6.30
C VAL A 75 1.64 -1.58 5.69
N ILE A 76 1.38 -1.37 4.41
CA ILE A 76 1.68 -0.09 3.74
C ILE A 76 0.81 1.01 4.34
N VAL A 77 -0.49 0.74 4.52
CA VAL A 77 -1.44 1.66 5.17
C VAL A 77 -0.99 1.98 6.60
N LEU A 78 -0.59 0.96 7.37
CA LEU A 78 -0.09 1.14 8.74
C LEU A 78 1.14 2.07 8.78
N ASN A 79 2.10 1.88 7.87
CA ASN A 79 3.29 2.73 7.80
C ASN A 79 2.94 4.18 7.45
N THR A 80 1.98 4.40 6.54
CA THR A 80 1.49 5.73 6.20
C THR A 80 0.82 6.40 7.40
N LEU A 81 -0.09 5.72 8.09
CA LEU A 81 -0.75 6.24 9.28
C LEU A 81 0.24 6.58 10.40
N PHE A 82 1.32 5.79 10.54
CA PHE A 82 2.35 6.06 11.54
C PHE A 82 3.16 7.32 11.19
N LYS A 83 3.46 7.56 9.91
CA LYS A 83 4.07 8.82 9.46
C LYS A 83 3.17 10.03 9.71
N GLU A 84 1.88 9.92 9.41
CA GLU A 84 0.93 11.00 9.71
C GLU A 84 0.84 11.29 11.21
N TYR A 85 0.92 10.24 12.04
CA TYR A 85 1.01 10.41 13.50
C TYR A 85 2.30 11.13 13.92
N GLN A 86 3.46 10.78 13.33
CA GLN A 86 4.73 11.46 13.58
C GLN A 86 4.63 12.95 13.24
N GLU A 87 4.09 13.29 12.06
CA GLU A 87 3.91 14.68 11.63
C GLU A 87 2.98 15.46 12.56
N ALA A 88 1.83 14.89 12.94
CA ALA A 88 0.89 15.53 13.87
C ALA A 88 1.50 15.74 15.26
N ARG A 89 2.30 14.77 15.73
CA ARG A 89 3.05 14.85 16.99
C ARG A 89 4.11 15.94 16.93
N ASP A 90 4.88 16.03 15.85
CA ASP A 90 5.93 17.05 15.71
C ASP A 90 5.33 18.46 15.68
N LEU A 91 4.20 18.64 14.98
CA LEU A 91 3.46 19.90 14.99
C LEU A 91 2.96 20.26 16.39
N TYR A 92 2.44 19.31 17.16
CA TYR A 92 2.02 19.52 18.54
C TYR A 92 3.23 19.83 19.44
N TYR A 93 4.30 19.05 19.35
CA TYR A 93 5.52 19.19 20.14
C TYR A 93 6.18 20.56 19.96
N CYS A 94 6.28 21.05 18.72
CA CYS A 94 6.83 22.38 18.44
C CYS A 94 6.00 23.54 19.00
N GLN A 95 4.75 23.31 19.43
CA GLN A 95 3.94 24.33 20.11
C GLN A 95 4.00 24.23 21.63
N LEU A 96 4.64 23.20 22.20
CA LEU A 96 4.86 23.09 23.63
C LEU A 96 5.96 24.06 24.07
N THR A 97 5.68 24.85 25.10
CA THR A 97 6.61 25.84 25.66
C THR A 97 7.22 25.40 27.00
N SER A 98 6.65 24.37 27.62
CA SER A 98 7.09 23.82 28.91
C SER A 98 8.03 22.64 28.66
N GLU A 99 9.25 22.71 29.20
CA GLU A 99 10.22 21.61 29.12
C GLU A 99 9.65 20.32 29.73
N GLN A 100 8.94 20.42 30.85
CA GLN A 100 8.29 19.26 31.47
C GLN A 100 7.25 18.60 30.53
N ASP A 101 6.48 19.38 29.77
CA ASP A 101 5.49 18.83 28.86
C ASP A 101 6.13 18.26 27.59
N GLN A 102 7.24 18.85 27.13
CA GLN A 102 8.07 18.33 26.06
C GLN A 102 8.67 16.98 26.45
N ASP A 103 9.34 16.87 27.60
CA ASP A 103 9.92 15.60 28.09
C ASP A 103 8.87 14.49 28.17
N ARG A 104 7.71 14.81 28.76
CA ARG A 104 6.59 13.86 28.84
C ARG A 104 6.08 13.41 27.47
N GLU A 105 6.08 14.30 26.49
CA GLU A 105 5.65 13.97 25.13
C GLU A 105 6.70 13.15 24.39
N LEU A 106 7.97 13.42 24.62
CA LEU A 106 9.09 12.66 24.09
C LEU A 106 9.06 11.21 24.61
N ASP A 107 8.97 11.03 25.93
CA ASP A 107 8.87 9.71 26.57
C ASP A 107 7.68 8.88 26.05
N ARG A 108 6.52 9.54 25.91
CA ARG A 108 5.31 8.92 25.34
C ARG A 108 5.55 8.46 23.90
N TYR A 109 6.18 9.30 23.09
CA TYR A 109 6.46 8.98 21.71
C TYR A 109 7.47 7.84 21.58
N GLU A 110 8.59 7.89 22.30
CA GLU A 110 9.62 6.85 22.23
C GLU A 110 9.04 5.48 22.61
N SER A 111 8.21 5.44 23.65
CA SER A 111 7.48 4.23 24.04
C SER A 111 6.55 3.72 22.93
N LYS A 112 5.85 4.64 22.25
CA LYS A 112 4.94 4.31 21.14
C LYS A 112 5.69 3.82 19.90
N GLU A 113 6.80 4.49 19.55
CA GLU A 113 7.64 4.16 18.41
C GLU A 113 8.30 2.79 18.60
N LYS A 114 8.85 2.53 19.79
CA LYS A 114 9.37 1.20 20.11
C LYS A 114 8.31 0.12 19.94
N SER A 115 7.11 0.32 20.51
CA SER A 115 6.00 -0.63 20.37
C SER A 115 5.58 -0.84 18.91
N PHE A 116 5.60 0.23 18.11
CA PHE A 116 5.31 0.16 16.68
C PHE A 116 6.36 -0.64 15.90
N LEU A 117 7.65 -0.39 16.16
CA LEU A 117 8.75 -1.10 15.51
C LEU A 117 8.77 -2.59 15.85
N GLU A 118 8.51 -2.93 17.11
CA GLU A 118 8.35 -4.31 17.56
C GLU A 118 7.19 -5.01 16.84
N PHE A 119 6.02 -4.36 16.77
CA PHE A 119 4.88 -4.89 16.03
C PHE A 119 5.20 -5.06 14.54
N ARG A 120 5.80 -4.05 13.90
CA ARG A 120 6.19 -4.12 12.49
C ARG A 120 7.13 -5.29 12.22
N LYS A 121 8.08 -5.55 13.12
CA LYS A 121 8.97 -6.71 13.04
C LYS A 121 8.19 -8.03 13.12
N GLN A 122 7.21 -8.14 14.01
CA GLN A 122 6.35 -9.33 14.11
C GLN A 122 5.56 -9.57 12.81
N VAL A 123 5.00 -8.52 12.22
CA VAL A 123 4.26 -8.64 10.95
C VAL A 123 5.18 -9.11 9.83
N MET A 124 6.39 -8.55 9.72
CA MET A 124 7.36 -8.95 8.70
C MET A 124 7.79 -10.41 8.86
N GLU A 125 8.03 -10.87 10.10
CA GLU A 125 8.39 -12.28 10.34
C GLU A 125 7.24 -13.21 9.94
N TRP A 126 6.01 -12.87 10.33
CA TRP A 126 4.82 -13.63 9.94
C TRP A 126 4.68 -13.71 8.41
N MET A 127 4.87 -12.60 7.71
CA MET A 127 4.84 -12.58 6.24
C MET A 127 5.91 -13.49 5.64
N ASN A 128 7.14 -13.47 6.15
CA ASN A 128 8.23 -14.33 5.68
C ASN A 128 7.93 -15.82 5.93
N VAL A 129 7.28 -16.17 7.04
CA VAL A 129 6.85 -17.55 7.31
C VAL A 129 5.76 -17.99 6.34
N ALA A 130 4.73 -17.17 6.15
CA ALA A 130 3.63 -17.46 5.23
C ALA A 130 4.11 -17.58 3.76
N GLU A 131 5.03 -16.72 3.33
CA GLU A 131 5.63 -16.79 1.99
C GLU A 131 6.44 -18.07 1.76
N ARG A 132 7.22 -18.50 2.76
CA ARG A 132 7.98 -19.75 2.69
C ARG A 132 7.06 -20.95 2.55
N ARG A 133 6.00 -21.03 3.38
CA ARG A 133 5.01 -22.11 3.29
C ARG A 133 4.33 -22.17 1.93
N LEU A 134 3.93 -21.03 1.39
CA LEU A 134 3.33 -20.96 0.06
C LEU A 134 4.29 -21.41 -1.04
N THR A 135 5.58 -21.10 -0.90
CA THR A 135 6.63 -21.55 -1.83
C THR A 135 6.83 -23.08 -1.72
N GLU A 136 6.90 -23.62 -0.51
CA GLU A 136 7.03 -25.06 -0.26
C GLU A 136 5.83 -25.85 -0.81
N GLU A 137 4.60 -25.35 -0.62
CA GLU A 137 3.40 -25.96 -1.21
C GLU A 137 3.45 -25.97 -2.74
N LEU A 138 3.91 -24.89 -3.35
CA LEU A 138 4.06 -24.80 -4.80
C LEU A 138 5.13 -25.79 -5.32
N ASP A 139 6.23 -25.93 -4.60
CA ASP A 139 7.30 -26.88 -4.93
C ASP A 139 6.80 -28.33 -4.83
N LEU A 140 6.05 -28.69 -3.78
CA LEU A 140 5.43 -30.00 -3.63
C LEU A 140 4.46 -30.31 -4.79
N LEU A 141 3.63 -29.34 -5.19
CA LEU A 141 2.73 -29.50 -6.34
C LEU A 141 3.52 -29.69 -7.65
N SER A 142 4.65 -28.99 -7.81
CA SER A 142 5.55 -29.13 -8.95
C SER A 142 6.25 -30.50 -8.98
N GLU A 143 6.68 -31.01 -7.83
CA GLU A 143 7.28 -32.34 -7.69
C GLU A 143 6.28 -33.45 -7.96
N VAL A 144 5.05 -33.36 -7.45
CA VAL A 144 3.98 -34.33 -7.74
C VAL A 144 3.67 -34.37 -9.23
N LYS A 145 3.59 -33.20 -9.88
CA LYS A 145 3.41 -33.11 -11.34
C LYS A 145 4.59 -33.71 -12.12
N SER A 146 5.80 -33.51 -11.63
CA SER A 146 7.03 -34.05 -12.21
C SER A 146 7.18 -35.57 -11.99
N ALA A 147 6.76 -36.09 -10.85
CA ALA A 147 6.75 -37.52 -10.52
C ALA A 147 5.68 -38.26 -11.33
N SER A 148 4.50 -37.67 -11.50
CA SER A 148 3.47 -38.16 -12.43
C SER A 148 4.01 -38.25 -13.86
N SER A 149 4.87 -37.32 -14.28
CA SER A 149 5.48 -37.31 -15.62
C SER A 149 6.70 -38.23 -15.77
N LYS A 150 7.32 -38.65 -14.65
CA LYS A 150 8.52 -39.51 -14.63
C LYS A 150 8.25 -40.98 -14.31
N SER A 151 7.01 -41.36 -14.01
CA SER A 151 6.59 -42.76 -13.85
C SER A 151 6.44 -43.48 -15.20
N SER A 152 7.52 -43.52 -15.99
CA SER A 152 7.62 -44.33 -17.23
C SER A 152 8.87 -45.19 -17.29
N ARG A 153 9.70 -45.23 -16.24
CA ARG A 153 10.87 -46.12 -16.18
C ARG A 153 10.59 -47.34 -15.32
N VAL A 154 10.04 -48.35 -15.99
CA VAL A 154 10.06 -49.75 -15.57
C VAL A 154 11.49 -50.12 -15.17
N SER A 155 11.71 -50.32 -13.87
CA SER A 155 12.92 -50.94 -13.35
C SER A 155 12.79 -52.45 -13.53
N THR A 156 13.58 -53.00 -14.45
CA THR A 156 13.85 -54.44 -14.50
C THR A 156 14.67 -54.81 -13.27
N ARG A 157 14.01 -55.30 -12.22
CA ARG A 157 14.70 -55.94 -11.09
C ARG A 157 14.44 -57.45 -11.08
N SER A 158 15.54 -58.15 -10.92
CA SER A 158 15.68 -59.59 -10.85
C SER A 158 14.87 -60.24 -9.72
N LYS A 159 14.33 -61.42 -10.08
CA LYS A 159 14.08 -62.63 -9.29
C LYS A 159 13.20 -62.56 -8.02
N LYS A 160 11.98 -63.10 -8.22
CA LYS A 160 11.42 -64.32 -7.58
C LYS A 160 10.16 -64.12 -6.73
N SER A 161 9.07 -64.67 -7.29
CA SER A 161 7.84 -65.21 -6.69
C SER A 161 6.99 -64.34 -5.75
N SER A 162 5.89 -63.79 -6.30
CA SER A 162 4.54 -63.86 -5.73
C SER A 162 3.54 -63.46 -6.83
N ALA A 163 2.36 -64.09 -6.85
CA ALA A 163 1.40 -64.17 -7.95
C ALA A 163 1.08 -62.83 -8.64
N SER A 164 1.33 -62.78 -9.96
CA SER A 164 1.18 -61.60 -10.81
C SER A 164 -0.07 -61.68 -11.70
N SER A 165 -1.11 -60.90 -11.37
CA SER A 165 -2.09 -60.45 -12.36
C SER A 165 -1.50 -59.24 -13.10
N THR A 166 -0.77 -59.50 -14.17
CA THR A 166 -0.28 -58.45 -15.07
C THR A 166 -1.46 -57.86 -15.84
N PRO A 167 -1.66 -56.53 -15.85
CA PRO A 167 -2.70 -55.94 -16.68
C PRO A 167 -2.39 -56.24 -18.15
N SER A 168 -3.41 -56.78 -18.85
CA SER A 168 -3.35 -57.11 -20.27
C SER A 168 -2.81 -55.94 -21.09
N ALA A 169 -2.10 -56.22 -22.19
CA ALA A 169 -1.64 -55.21 -23.13
C ALA A 169 -2.76 -54.22 -23.54
N ARG A 170 -4.00 -54.71 -23.63
CA ARG A 170 -5.18 -53.89 -23.90
C ARG A 170 -5.52 -52.89 -22.79
N ALA A 171 -5.28 -53.24 -21.53
CA ALA A 171 -5.50 -52.35 -20.39
C ALA A 171 -4.45 -51.22 -20.35
N LYS A 172 -3.20 -51.53 -20.73
CA LYS A 172 -2.13 -50.53 -20.83
C LYS A 172 -2.38 -49.52 -21.95
N GLU A 173 -2.81 -49.98 -23.13
CA GLU A 173 -3.18 -49.10 -24.24
C GLU A 173 -4.41 -48.23 -23.91
N LYS A 174 -5.41 -48.79 -23.21
CA LYS A 174 -6.59 -48.02 -22.77
C LYS A 174 -6.21 -46.90 -21.78
N LEU A 175 -5.27 -47.17 -20.86
CA LEU A 175 -4.78 -46.16 -19.93
C LEU A 175 -4.06 -45.02 -20.66
N LYS A 176 -3.18 -45.36 -21.60
CA LYS A 176 -2.45 -44.38 -22.42
C LYS A 176 -3.39 -43.51 -23.25
N LEU A 177 -4.44 -44.10 -23.80
CA LEU A 177 -5.47 -43.36 -24.54
C LEU A 177 -6.23 -42.39 -23.63
N ALA A 178 -6.57 -42.81 -22.41
CA ALA A 178 -7.23 -41.95 -21.43
C ALA A 178 -6.32 -40.79 -20.99
N GLU A 179 -5.03 -41.04 -20.80
CA GLU A 179 -4.02 -40.03 -20.49
C GLU A 179 -3.91 -38.98 -21.60
N LEU A 180 -3.77 -39.40 -22.86
CA LEU A 180 -3.69 -38.50 -24.01
C LEU A 180 -4.99 -37.67 -24.19
N GLN A 181 -6.15 -38.27 -23.89
CA GLN A 181 -7.42 -37.53 -23.92
C GLN A 181 -7.49 -36.47 -22.81
N ALA A 182 -7.02 -36.78 -21.60
CA ALA A 182 -6.96 -35.83 -20.51
C ALA A 182 -5.99 -34.67 -20.83
N GLU A 183 -4.82 -34.98 -21.40
CA GLU A 183 -3.85 -33.98 -21.84
C GLU A 183 -4.44 -33.04 -22.90
N LYS A 184 -5.11 -33.60 -23.93
CA LYS A 184 -5.79 -32.81 -24.97
C LYS A 184 -6.81 -31.85 -24.36
N GLN A 185 -7.68 -32.34 -23.48
CA GLN A 185 -8.70 -31.49 -22.83
C GLN A 185 -8.08 -30.37 -21.99
N MET A 186 -6.97 -30.66 -21.31
CA MET A 186 -6.27 -29.65 -20.49
C MET A 186 -5.66 -28.56 -21.38
N LEU A 187 -5.09 -28.96 -22.52
CA LEU A 187 -4.52 -28.03 -23.49
C LEU A 187 -5.58 -27.14 -24.14
N GLU A 188 -6.73 -27.71 -24.52
CA GLU A 188 -7.88 -26.96 -25.04
C GLU A 188 -8.40 -25.94 -24.02
N ARG A 189 -8.57 -26.33 -22.75
CA ARG A 189 -8.96 -25.38 -21.69
C ARG A 189 -7.95 -24.26 -21.53
N LYS A 190 -6.65 -24.56 -21.58
CA LYS A 190 -5.59 -23.55 -21.48
C LYS A 190 -5.62 -22.56 -22.64
N GLN A 191 -5.88 -23.03 -23.86
CA GLN A 191 -6.03 -22.16 -25.02
C GLN A 191 -7.28 -21.28 -24.92
N ALA A 192 -8.40 -21.86 -24.47
CA ALA A 192 -9.64 -21.11 -24.25
C ALA A 192 -9.47 -20.00 -23.21
N LEU A 193 -8.79 -20.29 -22.09
CA LEU A 193 -8.49 -19.29 -21.06
C LEU A 193 -7.62 -18.15 -21.60
N ARG A 194 -6.56 -18.46 -22.35
CA ARG A 194 -5.72 -17.41 -22.97
C ARG A 194 -6.50 -16.54 -23.94
N ALA A 195 -7.34 -17.15 -24.78
CA ALA A 195 -8.17 -16.41 -25.71
C ALA A 195 -9.18 -15.50 -24.98
N ALA A 196 -9.75 -15.97 -23.86
CA ALA A 196 -10.64 -15.18 -23.03
C ALA A 196 -9.92 -13.99 -22.36
N ASP A 197 -8.70 -14.22 -21.84
CA ASP A 197 -7.88 -13.16 -21.23
C ASP A 197 -7.52 -12.07 -22.26
N GLU A 198 -7.11 -12.47 -23.46
CA GLU A 198 -6.81 -11.55 -24.57
C GLU A 198 -8.05 -10.75 -25.01
N ALA A 199 -9.21 -11.41 -25.13
CA ALA A 199 -10.46 -10.76 -25.47
C ALA A 199 -10.88 -9.73 -24.40
N LEU A 200 -10.79 -10.09 -23.12
CA LEU A 200 -11.11 -9.18 -22.02
C LEU A 200 -10.19 -7.96 -22.03
N LYS A 201 -8.89 -8.15 -22.29
CA LYS A 201 -7.94 -7.03 -22.40
C LYS A 201 -8.36 -6.06 -23.50
N LEU A 202 -8.68 -6.55 -24.69
CA LEU A 202 -9.15 -5.70 -25.80
C LEU A 202 -10.46 -4.98 -25.45
N GLU A 203 -11.41 -5.66 -24.81
CA GLU A 203 -12.67 -5.07 -24.39
C GLU A 203 -12.46 -3.91 -23.40
N THR A 204 -11.52 -4.06 -22.46
CA THR A 204 -11.17 -2.95 -21.55
C THR A 204 -10.51 -1.77 -22.27
N GLU A 205 -9.68 -2.02 -23.29
CA GLU A 205 -9.07 -0.95 -24.09
C GLU A 205 -10.12 -0.22 -24.95
N ILE A 206 -11.07 -0.96 -25.54
CA ILE A 206 -12.21 -0.40 -26.28
C ILE A 206 -13.08 0.46 -25.34
N ALA A 207 -13.43 -0.04 -24.15
CA ALA A 207 -14.23 0.72 -23.19
C ALA A 207 -13.54 2.03 -22.76
N LYS A 208 -12.21 1.99 -22.57
CA LYS A 208 -11.41 3.20 -22.29
C LYS A 208 -11.41 4.17 -23.46
N ALA A 209 -11.27 3.68 -24.70
CA ALA A 209 -11.31 4.51 -25.89
C ALA A 209 -12.68 5.18 -26.07
N GLN A 210 -13.77 4.42 -25.91
CA GLN A 210 -15.14 4.94 -25.99
C GLN A 210 -15.43 5.98 -24.89
N ALA A 211 -14.92 5.78 -23.67
CA ALA A 211 -15.05 6.78 -22.62
C ALA A 211 -14.34 8.10 -22.98
N ARG A 212 -13.15 8.02 -23.58
CA ARG A 212 -12.42 9.21 -24.06
C ARG A 212 -13.16 9.90 -25.21
N GLU A 213 -13.67 9.13 -26.18
CA GLU A 213 -14.44 9.66 -27.30
C GLU A 213 -15.68 10.44 -26.83
N ARG A 214 -16.44 9.91 -25.86
CA ARG A 214 -17.59 10.62 -25.28
C ARG A 214 -17.20 11.96 -24.66
N VAL A 215 -16.10 11.99 -23.89
CA VAL A 215 -15.60 13.23 -23.31
C VAL A 215 -15.21 14.26 -24.38
N TYR A 216 -14.58 13.82 -25.48
CA TYR A 216 -14.26 14.73 -26.59
C TYR A 216 -15.51 15.20 -27.34
N ALA A 217 -16.51 14.34 -27.55
CA ALA A 217 -17.76 14.70 -28.18
C ALA A 217 -18.58 15.69 -27.34
N ASP A 218 -18.56 15.55 -26.01
CA ASP A 218 -19.20 16.51 -25.10
C ASP A 218 -18.52 17.89 -25.16
N LEU A 219 -17.19 17.92 -25.34
CA LEU A 219 -16.43 19.18 -25.50
C LEU A 219 -16.59 19.87 -26.86
N GLU A 220 -17.03 19.16 -27.90
CA GLU A 220 -17.22 19.71 -29.26
C GLU A 220 -18.67 20.23 -29.48
N ASN A 221 -19.60 19.87 -28.59
CA ASN A 221 -21.00 20.30 -28.64
C ASN A 221 -21.36 21.41 -27.62
N ASP A 222 -20.38 21.92 -26.87
CA ASP A 222 -20.46 23.13 -26.02
C ASP A 222 -19.82 24.36 -26.71
#